data_AF-A0A7S0WWS3-F1
#
_entry.id   AF-A0A7S0WWS3-F1
#
_cell.length_a   1.000
_cell.length_b   1.000
_cell.length_c   1.000
_cell.angle_alpha   90.00
_cell.angle_beta   90.00
_cell.angle_gamma   90.00
#
_symmetry.space_group_name_H-M   'P 1'
#
loop_
_entity.id
_entity.type
_entity.pdbx_description
1 polymer ?
#
loop_
_entity_poly.entity_id
_entity_poly.type
_entity_poly.pdbx_seq_one_letter_code
_entity_poly.pdbx_strand_id
1 'polypeptide(L)'
;AAKNREVVRALLAGKADINAYAMLNVWHGPDFKRHLVASYPDKTPLHIAVLAKDTEMVKELVSGGECDVNMWTLRRVEANGKIRMANDLTAMHLALKENLADIMDLLLDAGADPEPRDAAPGAKTPAEMAWNSS
;
A
#
# COMPACT_ATOMS: atom_id res chain seq x y z
N ALA A 1 -4.17 8.54 14.26
CA ALA A 1 -4.48 7.10 14.28
C ALA A 1 -5.99 6.84 14.33
N ALA A 2 -6.70 7.17 15.42
CA ALA A 2 -8.13 6.85 15.59
C ALA A 2 -9.09 7.36 14.49
N LYS A 3 -8.92 8.61 14.03
CA LYS A 3 -9.76 9.19 12.97
C LYS A 3 -9.70 8.45 11.63
N ASN A 4 -8.53 7.91 11.27
CA ASN A 4 -8.38 7.17 10.01
C ASN A 4 -9.03 5.79 10.11
N ARG A 5 -8.98 5.16 11.30
CA ARG A 5 -9.61 3.86 11.56
C ARG A 5 -11.13 3.93 11.45
N GLU A 6 -11.76 4.97 12.01
CA GLU A 6 -13.22 5.15 11.90
C GLU A 6 -13.68 5.41 10.46
N VAL A 7 -12.93 6.20 9.68
CA VAL A 7 -13.24 6.44 8.27
C VAL A 7 -13.12 5.16 7.45
N VAL A 8 -12.07 4.38 7.66
CA VAL A 8 -11.90 3.09 6.97
C VAL A 8 -13.02 2.11 7.35
N ARG A 9 -13.35 2.00 8.64
CA ARG A 9 -14.48 1.16 9.10
C ARG A 9 -15.82 1.62 8.53
N ALA A 10 -16.05 2.92 8.43
CA ALA A 10 -17.27 3.46 7.82
C ALA A 10 -17.37 3.14 6.32
N LEU A 11 -16.25 3.18 5.60
CA LEU A 11 -16.19 2.80 4.19
C LEU A 11 -16.43 1.29 3.99
N LEU A 12 -15.81 0.44 4.82
CA LEU A 12 -16.04 -1.01 4.81
C LEU A 12 -17.51 -1.36 5.12
N ALA A 13 -18.11 -0.71 6.12
CA ALA A 13 -19.52 -0.88 6.45
C ALA A 13 -20.47 -0.46 5.31
N GLY A 14 -20.02 0.46 4.45
CA GLY A 14 -20.75 0.92 3.26
C GLY A 14 -20.68 -0.03 2.06
N LYS A 15 -20.10 -1.23 2.18
CA LYS A 15 -19.75 -2.13 1.06
C LYS A 15 -18.80 -1.47 0.05
N ALA A 16 -17.96 -0.55 0.49
CA ALA A 16 -16.89 -0.05 -0.37
C ALA A 16 -15.93 -1.19 -0.69
N ASP A 17 -15.43 -1.22 -1.93
CA ASP A 17 -14.40 -2.17 -2.34
C ASP A 17 -13.15 -1.98 -1.47
N ILE A 18 -12.83 -2.98 -0.66
CA ILE A 18 -11.70 -3.02 0.26
C ILE A 18 -10.34 -2.97 -0.46
N ASN A 19 -10.31 -3.31 -1.75
CA ASN A 19 -9.12 -3.30 -2.59
C ASN A 19 -8.97 -2.01 -3.40
N ALA A 20 -9.94 -1.10 -3.31
CA ALA A 20 -9.88 0.17 -4.01
C ALA A 20 -8.67 0.99 -3.57
N TYR A 21 -8.00 1.59 -4.55
CA TYR A 21 -6.99 2.60 -4.26
C TYR A 21 -7.66 3.81 -3.64
N ALA A 22 -7.28 4.14 -2.41
CA ALA A 22 -7.54 5.46 -1.86
C ALA A 22 -6.78 6.45 -2.73
N MET A 23 -7.49 7.14 -3.62
CA MET A 23 -7.02 8.33 -4.32
C MET A 23 -6.80 9.42 -3.28
N LEU A 24 -5.75 9.29 -2.47
CA LEU A 24 -5.32 10.32 -1.51
C LEU A 24 -4.75 11.55 -2.23
N ASN A 25 -4.65 11.48 -3.56
CA ASN A 25 -4.49 12.63 -4.42
C ASN A 25 -5.82 13.38 -4.49
N VAL A 26 -6.00 14.30 -3.53
CA VAL A 26 -7.03 15.34 -3.54
C VAL A 26 -7.17 15.88 -4.97
N TRP A 27 -8.35 15.68 -5.56
CA TRP A 27 -8.68 16.20 -6.90
C TRP A 27 -8.55 17.73 -6.87
N HIS A 28 -7.49 18.26 -7.49
CA HIS A 28 -7.29 19.72 -7.62
C HIS A 28 -7.69 20.23 -9.00
N GLY A 29 -8.82 19.76 -9.55
CA GLY A 29 -9.41 20.34 -10.75
C GLY A 29 -8.54 20.32 -12.02
N PRO A 30 -9.05 20.86 -13.14
CA PRO A 30 -8.37 20.80 -14.44
C PRO A 30 -7.17 21.76 -14.57
N ASP A 31 -7.03 22.77 -13.70
CA ASP A 31 -6.06 23.87 -13.85
C ASP A 31 -4.79 23.75 -12.98
N PHE A 32 -4.65 22.70 -12.16
CA PHE A 32 -3.46 22.55 -11.32
C PHE A 32 -2.26 22.11 -12.17
N LYS A 33 -1.45 23.07 -12.61
CA LYS A 33 -0.19 22.86 -13.33
C LYS A 33 0.81 22.06 -12.48
N ARG A 34 0.69 20.73 -12.57
CA ARG A 34 1.71 19.67 -12.71
C ARG A 34 2.99 19.67 -11.88
N HIS A 35 3.18 20.54 -10.89
CA HIS A 35 4.39 20.54 -10.07
C HIS A 35 4.02 20.63 -8.58
N LEU A 36 4.52 19.64 -7.84
CA LEU A 36 4.60 19.56 -6.38
C LEU A 36 3.28 19.22 -5.66
N VAL A 37 3.03 17.93 -5.45
CA VAL A 37 3.19 17.35 -4.10
C VAL A 37 3.80 15.96 -4.27
N ALA A 38 4.79 15.64 -3.45
CA ALA A 38 5.56 14.42 -3.48
C ALA A 38 4.69 13.16 -3.68
N SER A 39 5.00 12.41 -4.74
CA SER A 39 5.12 10.94 -4.82
C SER A 39 4.51 10.08 -3.70
N TYR A 40 3.27 10.32 -3.29
CA TYR A 40 2.55 9.35 -2.47
C TYR A 40 1.88 8.37 -3.42
N PRO A 41 2.36 7.13 -3.50
CA PRO A 41 1.74 6.19 -4.40
C PRO A 41 0.29 5.98 -3.97
N ASP A 42 -0.61 5.74 -4.92
CA ASP A 42 -1.99 5.39 -4.61
C ASP A 42 -1.95 4.07 -3.81
N LYS A 43 -2.68 4.03 -2.70
CA LYS A 43 -2.61 2.97 -1.68
C LYS A 43 -3.97 2.35 -1.44
N THR A 44 -4.02 1.05 -1.25
CA THR A 44 -5.22 0.37 -0.73
C THR A 44 -5.37 0.62 0.78
N PRO A 45 -6.56 0.42 1.37
CA PRO A 45 -6.77 0.42 2.82
C PRO A 45 -5.73 -0.39 3.60
N LEU A 46 -5.32 -1.56 3.07
CA LEU A 46 -4.29 -2.39 3.69
C LEU A 46 -2.93 -1.69 3.76
N HIS A 47 -2.47 -1.07 2.68
CA HIS A 47 -1.22 -0.29 2.69
C HIS A 47 -1.25 0.86 3.69
N ILE A 48 -2.41 1.53 3.83
CA ILE A 48 -2.59 2.59 4.81
C ILE A 48 -2.51 2.02 6.23
N ALA A 49 -3.09 0.85 6.50
CA ALA A 49 -3.02 0.18 7.79
C ALA A 49 -1.58 -0.17 8.18
N VAL A 50 -0.80 -0.72 7.24
CA VAL A 50 0.61 -1.05 7.45
C VAL A 50 1.43 0.21 7.75
N LEU A 51 1.28 1.29 6.97
CA LEU A 51 1.97 2.55 7.22
C LEU A 51 1.57 3.22 8.54
N ALA A 52 0.31 3.05 8.94
CA ALA A 52 -0.18 3.52 10.23
C ALA A 52 0.33 2.66 11.40
N LYS A 53 1.03 1.55 11.12
CA LYS A 53 1.47 0.54 12.10
C LYS A 53 0.28 0.01 12.92
N ASP A 54 -0.89 -0.06 12.29
CA ASP A 54 -2.14 -0.43 12.94
C ASP A 54 -2.42 -1.92 12.75
N THR A 55 -1.79 -2.74 13.59
CA THR A 55 -1.89 -4.21 13.55
C THR A 55 -3.33 -4.70 13.65
N GLU A 56 -4.18 -4.07 14.47
CA GLU A 56 -5.58 -4.47 14.60
C GLU A 56 -6.38 -4.15 13.33
N MET A 57 -6.13 -3.01 12.69
CA MET A 57 -6.75 -2.70 11.41
C MET A 57 -6.28 -3.64 10.31
N VAL A 58 -5.01 -4.07 10.32
CA VAL A 58 -4.51 -5.10 9.40
C VAL A 58 -5.27 -6.42 9.60
N LYS A 59 -5.42 -6.89 10.85
CA LYS A 59 -6.20 -8.09 11.17
C LYS A 59 -7.65 -7.99 10.68
N GLU A 60 -8.30 -6.86 10.94
CA GLU A 60 -9.69 -6.63 10.50
C GLU A 60 -9.82 -6.70 8.98
N LEU A 61 -8.91 -6.08 8.24
CA LEU A 61 -8.93 -6.07 6.77
C LEU A 61 -8.68 -7.47 6.19
N VAL A 62 -7.67 -8.18 6.72
CA VAL A 62 -7.26 -9.50 6.24
C VAL A 62 -8.28 -10.59 6.57
N SER A 63 -8.84 -10.58 7.77
CA SER A 63 -9.79 -11.62 8.23
C SER A 63 -11.13 -11.60 7.48
N GLY A 64 -11.45 -10.51 6.79
CA GLY A 64 -12.67 -10.38 5.98
C GLY A 64 -12.70 -11.25 4.71
N GLY A 65 -11.59 -11.87 4.31
CA GLY A 65 -11.50 -12.80 3.17
C GLY A 65 -11.64 -12.17 1.77
N GLU A 66 -12.13 -10.94 1.68
CA GLU A 66 -12.26 -10.17 0.43
C GLU A 66 -11.04 -9.27 0.13
N CYS A 67 -10.13 -9.13 1.10
CA CYS A 67 -8.93 -8.30 0.96
C CYS A 67 -7.86 -9.04 0.15
N ASP A 68 -7.47 -8.44 -0.98
CA ASP A 68 -6.30 -8.86 -1.74
C ASP A 68 -5.04 -8.27 -1.12
N VAL A 69 -4.30 -9.13 -0.42
CA VAL A 69 -3.06 -8.77 0.29
C VAL A 69 -1.86 -8.55 -0.64
N ASN A 70 -1.97 -8.97 -1.90
CA ASN A 70 -0.88 -8.90 -2.88
C ASN A 70 -0.95 -7.65 -3.76
N MET A 71 -1.86 -6.73 -3.44
CA MET A 71 -2.00 -5.47 -4.15
C MET A 71 -0.72 -4.64 -4.09
N TRP A 72 -0.43 -3.96 -5.18
CA TRP A 72 0.69 -3.05 -5.32
C TRP A 72 0.22 -1.62 -5.05
N THR A 73 1.03 -0.82 -4.40
CA THR A 73 0.88 0.64 -4.46
C THR A 73 1.24 1.13 -5.87
N LEU A 74 0.62 2.24 -6.31
CA LEU A 74 0.85 2.78 -7.66
C LEU A 74 1.59 4.12 -7.60
N ARG A 75 2.75 4.22 -8.24
CA ARG A 75 3.45 5.50 -8.39
C ARG A 75 3.23 6.11 -9.77
N ARG A 76 3.23 7.44 -9.82
CA ARG A 76 3.24 8.18 -11.09
C ARG A 76 4.65 8.15 -11.68
N VAL A 77 4.74 7.73 -12.93
CA VAL A 77 5.97 7.76 -13.72
C VAL A 77 5.72 8.58 -14.97
N GLU A 78 6.60 9.55 -15.23
CA GLU A 78 6.60 10.28 -16.49
C GLU A 78 7.58 9.62 -17.46
N ALA A 79 7.06 9.20 -18.62
CA ALA A 79 7.86 8.61 -19.68
C ALA A 79 7.39 9.18 -21.02
N ASN A 80 8.32 9.68 -21.83
CA ASN A 80 8.04 10.26 -23.16
C ASN A 80 6.95 11.35 -23.12
N GLY A 81 6.97 12.22 -22.10
CA GLY A 81 6.01 13.31 -21.91
C GLY A 81 4.61 12.88 -21.46
N LYS A 82 4.40 11.58 -21.18
CA LYS A 82 3.13 11.02 -20.70
C LYS A 82 3.26 10.55 -19.26
N ILE A 83 2.25 10.84 -18.44
CA ILE A 83 2.14 10.28 -17.09
C ILE A 83 1.47 8.91 -17.20
N ARG A 84 2.08 7.91 -16.55
CA ARG A 84 1.52 6.57 -16.37
C ARG A 84 1.58 6.19 -14.89
N MET A 85 0.68 5.30 -14.47
CA MET A 85 0.81 4.62 -13.19
C MET A 85 1.64 3.37 -13.36
N ALA A 86 2.57 3.14 -12.45
CA ALA A 86 3.37 1.92 -12.38
C ALA A 86 3.27 1.33 -10.97
N ASN A 87 3.32 0.01 -10.88
CA ASN A 87 3.46 -0.69 -9.60
C ASN A 87 4.71 -0.18 -8.87
N ASP A 88 4.64 -0.12 -7.54
CA ASP A 88 5.74 0.37 -6.71
C ASP A 88 6.10 -0.66 -5.63
N LEU A 89 5.29 -0.75 -4.58
CA LEU A 89 5.54 -1.60 -3.40
C LEU A 89 4.28 -2.34 -2.97
N THR A 90 4.40 -3.56 -2.46
CA THR A 90 3.28 -4.27 -1.79
C THR A 90 3.20 -3.91 -0.30
N ALA A 91 2.11 -4.30 0.38
CA ALA A 91 1.95 -4.15 1.82
C ALA A 91 3.12 -4.76 2.61
N MET A 92 3.65 -5.87 2.12
CA MET A 92 4.74 -6.59 2.76
C MET A 92 6.11 -5.90 2.56
N HIS A 93 6.35 -5.26 1.41
CA HIS A 93 7.53 -4.40 1.24
C HIS A 93 7.53 -3.26 2.28
N LEU A 94 6.37 -2.64 2.53
CA LEU A 94 6.22 -1.58 3.52
C LEU A 94 6.47 -2.09 4.94
N ALA A 95 5.95 -3.26 5.28
CA ALA A 95 6.13 -3.86 6.59
C ALA A 95 7.62 -4.17 6.88
N LEU A 96 8.38 -4.67 5.91
CA LEU A 96 9.82 -4.89 6.07
C LEU A 96 10.60 -3.59 6.24
N LYS A 97 10.32 -2.59 5.39
CA LYS A 97 10.98 -1.28 5.45
C LYS A 97 10.80 -0.61 6.82
N GLU A 98 9.65 -0.84 7.44
CA GLU A 98 9.30 -0.29 8.76
C GLU A 98 9.63 -1.24 9.92
N ASN A 99 10.23 -2.40 9.65
CA ASN A 99 10.58 -3.45 10.60
C ASN A 99 9.38 -3.95 11.45
N LEU A 100 8.26 -4.23 10.80
CA LEU A 100 6.99 -4.62 11.44
C LEU A 100 6.79 -6.14 11.39
N ALA A 101 7.54 -6.88 12.21
CA ALA A 101 7.49 -8.35 12.26
C ALA A 101 6.06 -8.89 12.48
N ASP A 102 5.31 -8.34 13.45
CA ASP A 102 3.95 -8.81 13.74
C ASP A 102 2.99 -8.64 12.53
N ILE A 103 3.17 -7.57 11.75
CA ILE A 103 2.38 -7.32 10.55
C ILE A 103 2.86 -8.21 9.39
N MET A 104 4.15 -8.53 9.34
CA MET A 104 4.70 -9.51 8.39
C MET A 104 4.02 -10.86 8.54
N ASP A 105 3.96 -11.37 9.78
CA ASP A 105 3.36 -12.66 10.08
C ASP A 105 1.87 -12.67 9.69
N LEU A 106 1.13 -11.59 10.01
CA LEU A 106 -0.27 -11.45 9.61
C LEU A 106 -0.48 -11.45 8.09
N LEU A 107 0.43 -10.81 7.34
CA LEU A 107 0.35 -10.79 5.87
C LEU A 107 0.68 -12.17 5.29
N LEU A 108 1.67 -12.89 5.84
CA LEU A 108 2.02 -14.24 5.41
C LEU A 108 0.88 -15.23 5.70
N ASP A 109 0.29 -15.16 6.90
CA ASP A 109 -0.87 -15.97 7.28
C ASP A 109 -2.09 -15.70 6.38
N ALA A 110 -2.18 -14.49 5.82
CA ALA A 110 -3.20 -14.10 4.85
C ALA A 110 -2.97 -14.65 3.43
N GLY A 111 -1.84 -15.32 3.19
CA GLY A 111 -1.45 -15.75 1.85
C GLY A 111 -0.78 -14.66 1.00
N ALA A 112 -0.11 -13.69 1.64
CA ALA A 112 0.76 -12.78 0.90
C ALA A 112 1.90 -13.57 0.24
N ASP A 113 2.15 -13.28 -1.03
CA ASP A 113 3.28 -13.80 -1.77
C ASP A 113 4.58 -13.26 -1.12
N PRO A 114 5.50 -14.10 -0.63
CA PRO A 114 6.73 -13.67 0.02
C PRO A 114 7.80 -13.12 -0.95
N GLU A 115 7.66 -13.35 -2.27
CA GLU A 115 8.68 -12.98 -3.27
C GLU A 115 8.27 -11.96 -4.36
N PRO A 116 7.33 -11.01 -4.14
CA PRO A 116 7.02 -9.99 -5.14
C PRO A 116 8.25 -9.11 -5.36
N ARG A 117 8.67 -8.91 -6.60
CA ARG A 117 9.82 -8.04 -6.92
C ARG A 117 9.40 -6.59 -7.08
N ASP A 118 9.94 -5.68 -6.28
CA ASP A 118 9.62 -4.26 -6.40
C ASP A 118 9.92 -3.67 -7.80
N ALA A 119 9.36 -2.50 -8.08
CA ALA A 119 9.64 -1.77 -9.32
C ALA A 119 10.90 -0.90 -9.26
N ALA A 120 11.80 -1.14 -8.30
CA ALA A 120 13.05 -0.41 -8.19
C ALA A 120 14.09 -0.93 -9.20
N PRO A 121 15.05 -0.10 -9.65
CA PRO A 121 16.21 -0.60 -10.38
C PRO A 121 16.99 -1.58 -9.49
N GLY A 122 17.08 -2.85 -9.90
CA GLY A 122 17.62 -3.93 -9.06
C GLY A 122 16.56 -4.72 -8.28
N ALA A 123 15.28 -4.56 -8.66
CA ALA A 123 14.09 -5.32 -8.28
C ALA A 123 14.30 -6.35 -7.16
N LYS A 124 14.15 -5.89 -5.92
CA LYS A 124 14.39 -6.73 -4.74
C LYS A 124 13.10 -7.39 -4.30
N THR A 125 13.19 -8.65 -3.93
CA THR A 125 12.11 -9.27 -3.16
C THR A 125 12.10 -8.70 -1.72
N PRO A 126 10.97 -8.79 -1.03
CA PRO A 126 10.87 -8.60 0.42
C PRO A 126 11.99 -9.33 1.14
N ALA A 127 12.17 -10.63 0.86
CA ALA A 127 13.28 -11.42 1.39
C ALA A 127 14.66 -10.75 1.14
N GLU A 128 14.98 -10.37 -0.10
CA GLU A 128 16.25 -9.73 -0.46
C GLU A 128 16.48 -8.36 0.22
N MET A 129 15.43 -7.64 0.63
CA MET A 129 15.54 -6.44 1.46
C MET A 129 15.90 -6.75 2.91
N ALA A 130 15.41 -7.86 3.47
CA ALA A 130 15.72 -8.27 4.84
C ALA A 130 17.21 -8.60 5.01
N TRP A 131 17.84 -9.28 4.04
CA TRP A 131 19.26 -9.63 4.07
C TRP A 131 20.22 -8.42 3.93
N ASN A 132 19.84 -7.39 3.19
CA ASN A 132 20.69 -6.21 2.96
C ASN A 132 20.64 -5.18 4.10
N SER A 133 19.84 -5.42 5.13
CA SER A 133 19.65 -4.51 6.27
C SER A 133 20.50 -4.88 7.49
N SER A 134 21.43 -5.85 7.35
CA SER A 134 22.36 -6.31 8.41
C SER A 134 23.69 -5.56 8.41
#